data_AF-A0A0B1SUT4-F1
#
_entry.id   AF-A0A0B1SUT4-F1
#
_cell.length_a   1.000
_cell.length_b   1.000
_cell.length_c   1.000
_cell.angle_alpha   90.00
_cell.angle_beta   90.00
_cell.angle_gamma   90.00
#
_symmetry.space_group_name_H-M   'P 1'
#
loop_
_entity.id
_entity.type
_entity.pdbx_description
1 polymer ?
#
loop_
_entity_poly.entity_id
_entity_poly.type
_entity_poly.pdbx_seq_one_letter_code
_entity_poly.pdbx_strand_id
1 'polypeptide(L)'
;MLAVSYASWLDLPGFSISDWLQGTPLIPRLPSIAIAQYMQCYADELGLSKSIMPHTKVTSIRKTGEVWTVSGVRADGSGFSYTAKHVVLACGKMKQKQLELAMRNPALPVVYDTVGLKSHMMNDSTLGTSGSNARVVVIGDGISSADAVRACLEHEIPVLHVMRRTERQLKSTLFSRLSPAQYSEYHSVYRLMIGKDEHPLYEGVLGSNVTDVDEKSVLTVSTAKGTRYVSLCVFVQQLRQLFFVALTY
;
A
#
# COMPACT_ATOMS: atom_id res chain seq x y z
N MET A 1 -7.80 -6.82 -2.45
CA MET A 1 -7.70 -5.45 -2.99
C MET A 1 -7.78 -5.54 -4.50
N LEU A 2 -8.40 -4.56 -5.15
CA LEU A 2 -8.37 -4.44 -6.61
C LEU A 2 -7.03 -3.85 -7.04
N ALA A 3 -6.55 -4.24 -8.22
CA ALA A 3 -5.44 -3.52 -8.83
C ALA A 3 -5.89 -2.08 -9.13
N VAL A 4 -4.99 -1.11 -8.92
CA VAL A 4 -5.22 0.28 -9.34
C VAL A 4 -5.22 0.36 -10.86
N SER A 5 -4.37 -0.40 -11.54
CA SER A 5 -4.31 -0.38 -12.99
C SER A 5 -5.47 -1.15 -13.62
N TYR A 6 -5.90 -0.69 -14.80
CA TYR A 6 -6.78 -1.43 -15.68
C TYR A 6 -6.12 -2.72 -16.14
N ALA A 7 -6.90 -3.79 -16.25
CA ALA A 7 -6.40 -5.08 -16.73
C ALA A 7 -5.79 -4.95 -18.14
N SER A 8 -6.44 -4.22 -19.04
CA SER A 8 -5.92 -3.96 -20.39
C SER A 8 -4.61 -3.17 -20.44
N TRP A 9 -4.20 -2.51 -19.34
CA TRP A 9 -2.90 -1.83 -19.25
C TRP A 9 -1.81 -2.72 -18.65
N LEU A 10 -2.19 -3.90 -18.15
CA LEU A 10 -1.31 -4.88 -17.54
C LEU A 10 -1.07 -6.10 -18.45
N ASP A 11 -1.59 -6.08 -19.68
CA ASP A 11 -1.28 -7.09 -20.68
C ASP A 11 0.21 -7.14 -20.96
N LEU A 12 0.75 -8.36 -20.96
CA LEU A 12 2.12 -8.65 -21.30
C LEU A 12 2.20 -9.19 -22.73
N PRO A 13 3.28 -8.85 -23.46
CA PRO A 13 3.38 -9.17 -24.89
C PRO A 13 3.42 -10.68 -25.13
N GLY A 14 2.63 -11.16 -26.08
CA GLY A 14 2.61 -12.57 -26.48
C GLY A 14 1.74 -13.49 -25.62
N PHE A 15 1.17 -13.00 -24.51
CA PHE A 15 0.18 -13.75 -23.73
C PHE A 15 -0.68 -12.76 -22.93
N SER A 16 -1.88 -12.43 -23.43
CA SER A 16 -2.75 -11.42 -22.82
C SER A 16 -3.50 -11.95 -21.60
N ILE A 17 -4.03 -11.06 -20.76
CA ILE A 17 -4.94 -11.43 -19.67
C ILE A 17 -6.20 -12.08 -20.22
N SER A 18 -6.68 -11.65 -21.39
CA SER A 18 -7.84 -12.28 -22.03
C SER A 18 -7.58 -13.73 -22.41
N ASP A 19 -6.38 -14.03 -22.94
CA ASP A 19 -5.98 -15.40 -23.26
C ASP A 19 -5.89 -16.26 -21.98
N TRP A 20 -5.30 -15.68 -20.92
CA TRP A 20 -5.22 -16.33 -19.61
C TRP A 20 -6.59 -16.62 -18.98
N LEU A 21 -7.57 -15.73 -19.16
CA LEU A 21 -8.93 -15.89 -18.64
C LEU A 21 -9.78 -16.92 -19.39
N GLN A 22 -9.34 -17.39 -20.56
CA GLN A 22 -9.96 -18.47 -21.35
C GLN A 22 -11.48 -18.33 -21.53
N GLY A 23 -11.94 -17.12 -21.89
CA GLY A 23 -13.36 -16.83 -22.11
C GLY A 23 -14.12 -16.35 -20.87
N THR A 24 -13.47 -16.31 -19.70
CA THR A 24 -14.02 -15.60 -18.53
C THR A 24 -14.08 -14.09 -18.83
N PRO A 25 -15.20 -13.41 -18.56
CA PRO A 25 -15.34 -11.98 -18.85
C PRO A 25 -14.25 -11.15 -18.17
N LEU A 26 -13.56 -10.34 -18.96
CA LEU A 26 -12.57 -9.38 -18.46
C LEU A 26 -13.29 -8.23 -17.74
N ILE A 27 -13.13 -8.17 -16.43
CA ILE A 27 -13.53 -6.98 -15.67
C ILE A 27 -12.44 -5.89 -15.75
N PRO A 28 -12.81 -4.60 -15.69
CA PRO A 28 -11.86 -3.52 -15.93
C PRO A 28 -10.65 -3.50 -14.99
N ARG A 29 -10.86 -3.86 -13.71
CA ARG A 29 -9.80 -3.94 -12.70
C ARG A 29 -9.90 -5.28 -11.98
N LEU A 30 -8.94 -6.14 -12.23
CA LEU A 30 -8.85 -7.45 -11.59
C LEU A 30 -8.33 -7.33 -10.15
N PRO A 31 -8.66 -8.28 -9.27
CA PRO A 31 -7.99 -8.40 -7.98
C PRO A 31 -6.47 -8.46 -8.13
N SER A 32 -5.72 -7.81 -7.24
CA SER A 32 -4.26 -7.80 -7.31
C SER A 32 -3.65 -9.20 -7.26
N ILE A 33 -4.31 -10.14 -6.57
CA ILE A 33 -3.90 -11.55 -6.52
C ILE A 33 -4.05 -12.24 -7.89
N ALA A 34 -5.11 -11.92 -8.64
CA ALA A 34 -5.32 -12.47 -9.98
C ALA A 34 -4.25 -11.94 -10.96
N ILE A 35 -3.90 -10.66 -10.87
CA ILE A 35 -2.79 -10.10 -11.66
C ILE A 35 -1.46 -10.78 -11.31
N ALA A 36 -1.18 -11.04 -10.03
CA ALA A 36 0.03 -11.74 -9.62
C ALA A 36 0.08 -13.17 -10.19
N GLN A 37 -1.05 -13.88 -10.18
CA GLN A 37 -1.18 -15.20 -10.79
C GLN A 37 -0.96 -15.15 -12.31
N TYR A 38 -1.58 -14.19 -13.00
CA TYR A 38 -1.36 -13.97 -14.43
C TYR A 38 0.12 -13.75 -14.76
N MET A 39 0.81 -12.88 -14.01
CA MET A 39 2.25 -12.62 -14.23
C MET A 39 3.12 -13.87 -13.99
N GLN A 40 2.72 -14.73 -13.04
CA GLN A 40 3.39 -16.01 -12.81
C GLN A 40 3.17 -16.98 -13.98
N CYS A 41 1.92 -17.17 -14.41
CA CYS A 41 1.59 -18.00 -15.57
C CYS A 41 2.32 -17.51 -16.83
N TYR A 42 2.39 -16.20 -17.04
CA TYR A 42 3.13 -15.61 -18.17
C TYR A 42 4.61 -16.05 -18.19
N ALA A 43 5.28 -16.09 -17.04
CA ALA A 43 6.68 -16.51 -16.96
C ALA A 43 6.85 -18.00 -17.31
N ASP A 44 5.87 -18.83 -16.95
CA ASP A 44 5.86 -20.25 -17.26
C ASP A 44 5.56 -20.50 -18.75
N GLU A 45 4.50 -19.88 -19.29
CA GLU A 45 4.06 -20.02 -20.69
C GLU A 45 5.15 -19.59 -21.68
N LEU A 46 5.89 -18.52 -21.39
CA LEU A 46 6.99 -18.07 -22.24
C LEU A 46 8.33 -18.73 -21.91
N GLY A 47 8.35 -19.70 -20.98
CA GLY A 47 9.57 -20.41 -20.60
C GLY A 47 10.65 -19.50 -20.00
N LEU A 48 10.26 -18.37 -19.40
CA LEU A 48 11.15 -17.42 -18.71
C LEU A 48 11.55 -17.93 -17.33
N SER A 49 10.74 -18.80 -16.71
CA SER A 49 10.98 -19.38 -15.39
C SER A 49 12.33 -20.09 -15.29
N LYS A 50 12.88 -20.63 -16.40
CA LYS A 50 14.22 -21.25 -16.45
C LYS A 50 15.37 -20.29 -16.12
N SER A 51 15.16 -18.99 -16.31
CA SER A 51 16.14 -17.93 -16.04
C SER A 51 15.91 -17.24 -14.70
N ILE A 52 14.91 -17.70 -13.94
CA ILE A 52 14.52 -17.13 -12.65
C ILE A 52 14.90 -18.13 -11.56
N MET A 53 15.67 -17.68 -10.58
CA MET A 53 15.94 -18.44 -9.36
C MET A 53 15.08 -17.88 -8.24
N PRO A 54 13.90 -18.47 -7.97
CA PRO A 54 13.05 -18.01 -6.87
C PRO A 54 13.73 -18.26 -5.52
N HIS A 55 13.15 -17.70 -4.45
CA HIS A 55 13.63 -17.91 -3.08
C HIS A 55 15.11 -17.56 -2.86
N THR A 56 15.60 -16.57 -3.61
CA THR A 56 17.01 -16.15 -3.62
C THR A 56 17.09 -14.67 -3.30
N LYS A 57 17.93 -14.31 -2.32
CA LYS A 57 18.15 -12.91 -1.89
C LYS A 57 19.56 -12.48 -2.24
N VAL A 58 19.68 -11.53 -3.17
CA VAL A 58 20.93 -10.84 -3.46
C VAL A 58 21.31 -9.96 -2.26
N THR A 59 22.54 -10.08 -1.78
CA THR A 59 23.07 -9.30 -0.64
C THR A 59 24.22 -8.38 -1.03
N SER A 60 24.94 -8.66 -2.13
CA SER A 60 26.03 -7.83 -2.59
C SER A 60 26.13 -7.80 -4.12
N ILE A 61 26.45 -6.62 -4.65
CA ILE A 61 26.76 -6.42 -6.06
C ILE A 61 28.03 -5.57 -6.10
N ARG A 62 29.08 -6.07 -6.74
CA ARG A 62 30.38 -5.40 -6.80
C ARG A 62 30.93 -5.42 -8.21
N LYS A 63 31.50 -4.31 -8.68
CA LYS A 63 32.19 -4.24 -9.98
C LYS A 63 33.70 -4.42 -9.78
N THR A 64 34.30 -5.30 -10.56
CA THR A 64 35.75 -5.50 -10.62
C THR A 64 36.19 -5.50 -12.09
N GLY A 65 36.88 -4.44 -12.52
CA GLY A 65 37.17 -4.23 -13.94
C GLY A 65 35.88 -4.08 -14.75
N GLU A 66 35.74 -4.89 -15.80
CA GLU A 66 34.55 -4.91 -16.70
C GLU A 66 33.45 -5.89 -16.26
N VAL A 67 33.62 -6.57 -15.13
CA VAL A 67 32.70 -7.63 -14.68
C VAL A 67 32.04 -7.25 -13.36
N TRP A 68 30.76 -7.58 -13.23
CA TRP A 68 30.01 -7.51 -11.99
C TRP A 68 29.98 -8.87 -11.32
N THR A 69 30.19 -8.89 -10.01
CA THR A 69 29.96 -10.06 -9.15
C THR A 69 28.71 -9.80 -8.31
N VAL A 70 27.73 -10.68 -8.43
CA VAL A 70 26.47 -10.66 -7.69
C VAL A 70 26.46 -11.85 -6.74
N SER A 71 26.33 -11.60 -5.45
CA SER A 71 26.27 -12.66 -4.44
C SER A 71 25.10 -12.50 -3.48
N GLY A 72 24.75 -13.60 -2.83
CA GLY A 72 23.59 -13.66 -1.96
C GLY A 72 23.40 -15.02 -1.30
N VAL A 73 22.19 -15.21 -0.78
CA VAL A 73 21.77 -16.42 -0.08
C VAL A 73 20.48 -16.97 -0.68
N ARG A 74 20.34 -18.29 -0.71
CA ARG A 74 19.10 -18.99 -1.05
C ARG A 74 18.30 -19.29 0.23
N ALA A 75 17.04 -19.69 0.07
CA ALA A 75 16.16 -20.00 1.21
C ALA A 75 16.64 -21.17 2.09
N ASP A 76 17.44 -22.09 1.54
CA ASP A 76 18.10 -23.16 2.30
C ASP A 76 19.33 -22.68 3.09
N GLY A 77 19.66 -21.39 3.03
CA GLY A 77 20.83 -20.79 3.66
C GLY A 77 22.12 -20.90 2.84
N SER A 78 22.11 -21.61 1.71
CA SER A 78 23.28 -21.74 0.86
C SER A 78 23.66 -20.41 0.19
N GLY A 79 24.96 -20.13 0.13
CA GLY A 79 25.48 -18.98 -0.59
C GLY A 79 25.47 -19.18 -2.10
N PHE A 80 25.40 -18.08 -2.84
CA PHE A 80 25.66 -18.07 -4.28
C PHE A 80 26.52 -16.87 -4.68
N SER A 81 27.23 -17.02 -5.80
CA SER A 81 27.99 -15.95 -6.44
C SER A 81 28.00 -16.18 -7.94
N TYR A 82 27.56 -15.18 -8.70
CA TYR A 82 27.55 -15.18 -10.16
C TYR A 82 28.31 -13.97 -10.69
N THR A 83 28.91 -14.12 -11.86
CA THR A 83 29.55 -13.02 -12.59
C THR A 83 28.78 -12.69 -13.86
N ALA A 84 28.69 -11.41 -14.19
CA ALA A 84 27.99 -10.92 -15.38
C ALA A 84 28.62 -9.63 -15.92
N LYS A 85 28.52 -9.40 -17.23
CA LYS A 85 28.95 -8.13 -17.84
C LYS A 85 27.99 -6.98 -17.53
N HIS A 86 26.72 -7.29 -17.36
CA HIS A 86 25.66 -6.33 -17.07
C HIS A 86 24.81 -6.81 -15.90
N VAL A 87 24.31 -5.86 -15.11
CA VAL A 87 23.39 -6.10 -14.00
C VAL A 87 22.23 -5.14 -14.13
N VAL A 88 21.01 -5.67 -14.07
CA VAL A 88 19.77 -4.88 -14.11
C VAL A 88 19.09 -5.00 -12.75
N LEU A 89 18.78 -3.84 -12.16
CA LEU A 89 18.13 -3.76 -10.85
C LEU A 89 16.63 -3.54 -11.03
N ALA A 90 15.84 -4.59 -10.80
CA ALA A 90 14.38 -4.57 -10.85
C ALA A 90 13.75 -4.79 -9.46
N CYS A 91 14.41 -4.35 -8.39
CA CYS A 91 14.00 -4.60 -6.99
C CYS A 91 12.76 -3.80 -6.52
N GLY A 92 12.16 -2.98 -7.38
CA GLY A 92 11.13 -2.03 -7.00
C GLY A 92 11.63 -0.92 -6.05
N LYS A 93 10.76 0.04 -5.71
CA LYS A 93 11.04 1.11 -4.73
C LYS A 93 10.15 1.00 -3.49
N MET A 94 9.97 -0.22 -2.99
CA MET A 94 9.00 -0.55 -1.94
C MET A 94 9.60 -0.58 -0.53
N LYS A 95 10.44 0.40 -0.14
CA LYS A 95 10.79 0.55 1.27
C LYS A 95 9.61 1.23 1.99
N GLN A 96 8.85 0.47 2.77
CA GLN A 96 7.85 1.04 3.67
C GLN A 96 8.55 2.05 4.57
N LYS A 97 8.22 3.35 4.39
CA LYS A 97 8.63 4.39 5.33
C LYS A 97 7.72 4.29 6.54
N GLN A 98 8.26 3.79 7.65
CA GLN A 98 7.61 3.85 8.95
C GLN A 98 7.72 5.28 9.50
N LEU A 99 6.73 5.68 10.30
CA LEU A 99 6.76 6.95 11.00
C LEU A 99 7.69 6.70 12.18
N GLU A 100 8.80 7.41 12.22
CA GLU A 100 9.74 7.38 13.36
C GLU A 100 9.10 8.13 14.54
N LEU A 101 7.97 7.63 15.03
CA LEU A 101 7.29 8.15 16.20
C LEU A 101 8.00 7.64 17.44
N ALA A 102 8.21 8.52 18.40
CA ALA A 102 8.64 8.15 19.74
C ALA A 102 7.48 7.44 20.46
N MET A 103 7.17 6.21 20.04
CA MET A 103 6.09 5.44 20.63
C MET A 103 6.47 5.03 22.03
N ARG A 104 5.85 5.68 23.03
CA ARG A 104 6.04 5.33 24.44
C ARG A 104 5.11 4.22 24.91
N ASN A 105 4.11 3.86 24.10
CA ASN A 105 3.27 2.69 24.31
C ASN A 105 3.57 1.56 23.31
N PRO A 106 4.27 0.48 23.71
CA PRO A 106 4.52 -0.68 22.85
C PRO A 106 3.29 -1.58 22.64
N ALA A 107 2.24 -1.44 23.45
CA ALA A 107 1.02 -2.24 23.34
C ALA A 107 0.02 -1.71 22.30
N LEU A 108 0.31 -0.55 21.69
CA LEU A 108 -0.56 0.03 20.66
C LEU A 108 -0.44 -0.77 19.35
N PRO A 109 -1.55 -1.28 18.78
CA PRO A 109 -1.52 -2.00 17.51
C PRO A 109 -1.29 -1.02 16.35
N VAL A 110 -0.06 -1.03 15.83
CA VAL A 110 0.37 -0.28 14.65
C VAL A 110 0.48 -1.22 13.46
N VAL A 111 -0.31 -0.96 12.43
CA VAL A 111 -0.28 -1.72 11.17
C VAL A 111 0.19 -0.83 10.02
N TYR A 112 0.94 -1.42 9.09
CA TYR A 112 1.62 -0.69 8.02
C TYR A 112 1.06 -0.99 6.62
N ASP A 113 0.00 -1.77 6.53
CA ASP A 113 -0.69 -2.11 5.30
C ASP A 113 -2.15 -2.47 5.55
N THR A 114 -2.94 -2.49 4.47
CA THR A 114 -4.38 -2.76 4.52
C THR A 114 -4.69 -4.22 4.91
N VAL A 115 -3.75 -5.15 4.71
CA VAL A 115 -3.95 -6.56 5.07
C VAL A 115 -3.88 -6.72 6.59
N GLY A 116 -2.83 -6.19 7.21
CA GLY A 116 -2.67 -6.14 8.66
C GLY A 116 -3.83 -5.41 9.35
N LEU A 117 -4.30 -4.30 8.76
CA LEU A 117 -5.52 -3.62 9.23
C LEU A 117 -6.73 -4.56 9.25
N LYS A 118 -7.03 -5.21 8.12
CA LYS A 118 -8.19 -6.12 8.04
C LYS A 118 -8.08 -7.28 9.03
N SER A 119 -6.90 -7.89 9.14
CA SER A 119 -6.65 -8.94 10.12
C SER A 119 -6.90 -8.47 11.54
N HIS A 120 -6.48 -7.25 11.88
CA HIS A 120 -6.71 -6.69 13.21
C HIS A 120 -8.20 -6.37 13.46
N MET A 121 -8.89 -5.79 12.48
CA MET A 121 -10.34 -5.54 12.56
C MET A 121 -11.15 -6.81 12.76
N MET A 122 -10.75 -7.92 12.14
CA MET A 122 -11.42 -9.21 12.29
C MET A 122 -11.19 -9.85 13.66
N ASN A 123 -10.06 -9.56 14.30
CA ASN A 123 -9.68 -10.16 15.58
C ASN A 123 -10.08 -9.32 16.79
N ASP A 124 -10.28 -8.00 16.62
CA ASP A 124 -10.67 -7.09 17.69
C ASP A 124 -12.16 -6.78 17.65
N SER A 125 -12.94 -7.53 18.46
CA SER A 125 -14.38 -7.35 18.60
C SER A 125 -14.81 -6.03 19.27
N THR A 126 -13.87 -5.23 19.79
CA THR A 126 -14.18 -3.97 20.49
C THR A 126 -14.30 -2.77 19.54
N LEU A 127 -13.77 -2.88 18.32
CA LEU A 127 -13.84 -1.84 17.29
C LEU A 127 -15.29 -1.67 16.80
N GLY A 128 -15.79 -0.43 16.76
CA GLY A 128 -17.12 -0.11 16.24
C GLY A 128 -18.29 -0.38 17.20
N THR A 129 -18.05 -0.90 18.40
CA THR A 129 -19.12 -1.10 19.40
C THR A 129 -19.53 0.23 20.05
N SER A 130 -20.85 0.45 20.22
CA SER A 130 -21.41 1.72 20.70
C SER A 130 -20.97 2.15 22.12
N GLY A 131 -20.34 1.24 22.89
CA GLY A 131 -19.75 1.53 24.20
C GLY A 131 -18.26 1.89 24.17
N SER A 132 -17.59 1.77 23.02
CA SER A 132 -16.16 2.00 22.85
C SER A 132 -15.94 3.24 21.98
N ASN A 133 -15.19 4.23 22.48
CA ASN A 133 -14.76 5.40 21.69
C ASN A 133 -13.62 5.05 20.70
N ALA A 134 -13.47 3.75 20.40
CA ALA A 134 -12.45 3.17 19.53
C ALA A 134 -12.58 3.73 18.11
N ARG A 135 -11.51 4.39 17.67
CA ARG A 135 -11.37 4.86 16.29
C ARG A 135 -10.06 4.35 15.70
N VAL A 136 -10.09 4.08 14.40
CA VAL A 136 -8.88 3.82 13.61
C VAL A 136 -8.31 5.15 13.15
N VAL A 137 -7.01 5.37 13.37
CA VAL A 137 -6.32 6.52 12.80
C VAL A 137 -5.57 6.11 11.55
N VAL A 138 -5.94 6.71 10.42
CA VAL A 138 -5.29 6.50 9.14
C VAL A 138 -4.39 7.69 8.83
N ILE A 139 -3.10 7.43 8.54
CA ILE A 139 -2.14 8.48 8.21
C ILE A 139 -1.66 8.34 6.77
N GLY A 140 -1.80 9.44 6.03
CA GLY A 140 -1.39 9.54 4.64
C GLY A 140 -2.53 10.04 3.75
N ASP A 141 -2.22 10.27 2.48
CA ASP A 141 -3.15 10.80 1.50
C ASP A 141 -2.92 10.14 0.12
N GLY A 142 -2.61 8.85 0.13
CA GLY A 142 -2.35 8.03 -1.05
C GLY A 142 -3.37 6.91 -1.21
N ILE A 143 -3.28 6.14 -2.31
CA ILE A 143 -4.22 5.05 -2.60
C ILE A 143 -4.41 4.10 -1.40
N SER A 144 -3.31 3.70 -0.74
CA SER A 144 -3.36 2.83 0.44
C SER A 144 -4.11 3.43 1.62
N SER A 145 -4.03 4.76 1.85
CA SER A 145 -4.81 5.41 2.91
C SER A 145 -6.29 5.42 2.56
N ALA A 146 -6.63 5.62 1.29
CA ALA A 146 -8.02 5.52 0.85
C ALA A 146 -8.59 4.10 0.97
N ASP A 147 -7.80 3.05 0.66
CA ASP A 147 -8.22 1.67 0.89
C ASP A 147 -8.42 1.35 2.38
N ALA A 148 -7.59 1.93 3.27
CA ALA A 148 -7.76 1.78 4.72
C ALA A 148 -9.02 2.48 5.24
N VAL A 149 -9.24 3.73 4.84
CA VAL A 149 -10.47 4.49 5.17
C VAL A 149 -11.69 3.71 4.72
N ARG A 150 -11.71 3.29 3.44
CA ARG A 150 -12.82 2.53 2.87
C ARG A 150 -13.06 1.23 3.63
N ALA A 151 -12.02 0.46 3.93
CA ALA A 151 -12.16 -0.78 4.70
C ALA A 151 -12.81 -0.53 6.06
N CYS A 152 -12.41 0.54 6.78
CA CYS A 152 -13.01 0.87 8.06
C CYS A 152 -14.48 1.29 7.94
N LEU A 153 -14.81 2.15 6.98
CA LEU A 153 -16.18 2.61 6.77
C LEU A 153 -17.11 1.46 6.33
N GLU A 154 -16.63 0.53 5.50
CA GLU A 154 -17.35 -0.69 5.11
C GLU A 154 -17.68 -1.61 6.30
N HIS A 155 -16.94 -1.50 7.41
CA HIS A 155 -17.16 -2.28 8.64
C HIS A 155 -17.72 -1.41 9.78
N GLU A 156 -18.26 -0.23 9.47
CA GLU A 156 -18.87 0.69 10.44
C GLU A 156 -17.92 1.13 11.57
N ILE A 157 -16.61 1.19 11.30
CA ILE A 157 -15.61 1.61 12.27
C ILE A 157 -15.31 3.11 12.11
N PRO A 158 -15.37 3.92 13.18
CA PRO A 158 -14.98 5.32 13.15
C PRO A 158 -13.53 5.53 12.72
N VAL A 159 -13.30 6.46 11.79
CA VAL A 159 -11.99 6.78 11.22
C VAL A 159 -11.64 8.24 11.46
N LEU A 160 -10.43 8.46 11.99
CA LEU A 160 -9.76 9.75 11.92
C LEU A 160 -8.65 9.70 10.87
N HIS A 161 -8.82 10.43 9.78
CA HIS A 161 -7.89 10.46 8.65
C HIS A 161 -6.99 11.70 8.72
N VAL A 162 -5.72 11.50 9.09
CA VAL A 162 -4.73 12.57 9.25
C VAL A 162 -3.88 12.70 7.98
N MET A 163 -3.96 13.87 7.35
CA MET A 163 -3.32 14.16 6.08
C MET A 163 -2.37 15.35 6.22
N ARG A 164 -1.11 15.15 5.78
CA ARG A 164 -0.07 16.19 5.83
C ARG A 164 -0.32 17.36 4.88
N ARG A 165 -0.98 17.09 3.77
CA ARG A 165 -1.28 18.09 2.74
C ARG A 165 -2.49 18.93 3.13
N THR A 166 -2.46 20.19 2.73
CA THR A 166 -3.64 21.07 2.80
C THR A 166 -4.63 20.76 1.68
N GLU A 167 -5.86 21.27 1.77
CA GLU A 167 -6.88 21.08 0.72
C GLU A 167 -6.38 21.52 -0.66
N ARG A 168 -5.70 22.67 -0.76
CA ARG A 168 -5.10 23.17 -2.00
C ARG A 168 -4.09 22.19 -2.57
N GLN A 169 -3.27 21.58 -1.72
CA GLN A 169 -2.26 20.60 -2.14
C GLN A 169 -2.90 19.25 -2.52
N LEU A 170 -4.02 18.86 -1.91
CA LEU A 170 -4.74 17.64 -2.29
C LEU A 170 -5.30 17.71 -3.71
N LYS A 171 -5.71 18.90 -4.17
CA LYS A 171 -6.19 19.13 -5.55
C LYS A 171 -5.14 18.87 -6.64
N SER A 172 -3.86 18.75 -6.29
CA SER A 172 -2.79 18.42 -7.26
C SER A 172 -2.26 16.99 -7.14
N THR A 173 -2.85 16.17 -6.26
CA THR A 173 -2.46 14.76 -6.04
C THR A 173 -2.96 13.83 -7.15
N LEU A 174 -2.56 12.56 -7.09
CA LEU A 174 -3.05 11.53 -8.02
C LEU A 174 -4.57 11.39 -7.96
N PHE A 175 -5.18 11.51 -6.77
CA PHE A 175 -6.63 11.37 -6.59
C PHE A 175 -7.44 12.38 -7.39
N SER A 176 -6.95 13.62 -7.56
CA SER A 176 -7.66 14.63 -8.35
C SER A 176 -7.63 14.34 -9.85
N ARG A 177 -6.76 13.41 -10.30
CA ARG A 177 -6.62 13.00 -11.69
C ARG A 177 -7.30 11.66 -11.99
N LEU A 178 -7.74 10.94 -10.97
CA LEU A 178 -8.48 9.69 -11.17
C LEU A 178 -9.87 10.00 -11.73
N SER A 179 -10.25 9.31 -12.81
CA SER A 179 -11.57 9.46 -13.40
C SER A 179 -12.67 8.99 -12.42
N PRO A 180 -13.68 9.82 -12.11
CA PRO A 180 -14.75 9.46 -11.18
C PRO A 180 -15.56 8.23 -11.61
N ALA A 181 -15.73 8.03 -12.92
CA ALA A 181 -16.47 6.88 -13.47
C ALA A 181 -15.68 5.57 -13.36
N GLN A 182 -14.35 5.67 -13.40
CA GLN A 182 -13.44 4.53 -13.45
C GLN A 182 -12.98 4.06 -12.07
N TYR A 183 -12.86 5.02 -11.15
CA TYR A 183 -12.33 4.86 -9.80
C TYR A 183 -13.30 5.42 -8.77
N SER A 184 -14.57 5.07 -8.88
CA SER A 184 -15.64 5.63 -8.03
C SER A 184 -15.37 5.42 -6.54
N GLU A 185 -14.77 4.29 -6.16
CA GLU A 185 -14.43 3.97 -4.77
C GLU A 185 -13.28 4.81 -4.21
N TYR A 186 -12.35 5.26 -5.06
CA TYR A 186 -11.29 6.19 -4.65
C TYR A 186 -11.78 7.62 -4.72
N HIS A 187 -12.69 7.91 -5.64
CA HIS A 187 -13.28 9.23 -5.79
C HIS A 187 -14.19 9.59 -4.61
N SER A 188 -14.95 8.62 -4.06
CA SER A 188 -15.76 8.83 -2.86
C SER A 188 -14.89 9.23 -1.66
N VAL A 189 -13.78 8.51 -1.41
CA VAL A 189 -12.84 8.87 -0.35
C VAL A 189 -12.18 10.22 -0.64
N TYR A 190 -11.81 10.51 -1.89
CA TYR A 190 -11.25 11.81 -2.26
C TYR A 190 -12.22 12.97 -1.94
N ARG A 191 -13.53 12.82 -2.21
CA ARG A 191 -14.54 13.81 -1.87
C ARG A 191 -14.67 14.03 -0.36
N LEU A 192 -14.57 12.97 0.45
CA LEU A 192 -14.46 13.07 1.91
C LEU A 192 -13.18 13.82 2.33
N MET A 193 -12.04 13.53 1.70
CA MET A 193 -10.75 14.17 2.03
C MET A 193 -10.75 15.69 1.78
N ILE A 194 -11.46 16.16 0.75
CA ILE A 194 -11.55 17.60 0.43
C ILE A 194 -12.81 18.27 1.03
N GLY A 195 -13.56 17.57 1.87
CA GLY A 195 -14.76 18.09 2.53
C GLY A 195 -15.92 18.40 1.58
N LYS A 196 -15.98 17.77 0.41
CA LYS A 196 -17.13 17.87 -0.50
C LYS A 196 -18.30 16.99 -0.07
N ASP A 197 -17.98 15.86 0.56
CA ASP A 197 -18.94 14.93 1.14
C ASP A 197 -18.64 14.77 2.63
N GLU A 198 -19.66 14.35 3.38
CA GLU A 198 -19.57 14.06 4.80
C GLU A 198 -20.01 12.61 5.06
N HIS A 199 -19.41 11.99 6.07
CA HIS A 199 -19.81 10.65 6.52
C HIS A 199 -19.75 10.61 8.05
N PRO A 200 -20.77 10.11 8.77
CA PRO A 200 -20.85 10.18 10.24
C PRO A 200 -19.66 9.55 10.96
N LEU A 201 -19.08 8.50 10.37
CA LEU A 201 -17.94 7.76 10.90
C LEU A 201 -16.59 8.26 10.38
N TYR A 202 -16.55 9.34 9.60
CA TYR A 202 -15.31 9.85 9.00
C TYR A 202 -14.99 11.26 9.51
N GLU A 203 -13.79 11.42 10.05
CA GLU A 203 -13.23 12.70 10.42
C GLU A 203 -11.91 12.94 9.66
N GLY A 204 -11.87 13.95 8.79
CA GLY A 204 -10.67 14.34 8.06
C GLY A 204 -9.92 15.51 8.71
N VAL A 205 -8.61 15.37 8.93
CA VAL A 205 -7.75 16.44 9.45
C VAL A 205 -6.62 16.73 8.45
N LEU A 206 -6.69 17.91 7.82
CA LEU A 206 -5.76 18.37 6.79
C LEU A 206 -4.59 19.17 7.35
N GLY A 207 -3.51 19.29 6.57
CA GLY A 207 -2.35 20.11 6.91
C GLY A 207 -1.70 19.73 8.26
N SER A 208 -1.79 18.45 8.63
CA SER A 208 -1.50 18.00 9.99
C SER A 208 -0.56 16.80 10.01
N ASN A 209 0.21 16.68 11.08
CA ASN A 209 1.18 15.60 11.28
C ASN A 209 0.97 14.96 12.65
N VAL A 210 1.10 13.64 12.71
CA VAL A 210 1.25 12.94 13.99
C VAL A 210 2.70 13.06 14.43
N THR A 211 2.92 13.54 15.65
CA THR A 211 4.26 13.79 16.20
C THR A 211 4.63 12.84 17.32
N ASP A 212 3.64 12.33 18.06
CA ASP A 212 3.91 11.53 19.25
C ASP A 212 2.71 10.65 19.62
N VAL A 213 3.01 9.56 20.35
CA VAL A 213 2.03 8.67 20.96
C VAL A 213 2.47 8.39 22.39
N ASP A 214 1.66 8.81 23.36
CA ASP A 214 1.98 8.63 24.77
C ASP A 214 1.63 7.22 25.30
N GLU A 215 2.00 6.97 26.56
CA GLU A 215 1.79 5.69 27.27
C GLU A 215 0.31 5.32 27.43
N LYS A 216 -0.60 6.29 27.35
CA LYS A 216 -2.05 6.10 27.49
C LYS A 216 -2.75 5.97 26.14
N SER A 217 -1.99 5.73 25.06
CA SER A 217 -2.51 5.65 23.69
C SER A 217 -3.17 6.96 23.23
N VAL A 218 -2.65 8.10 23.66
CA VAL A 218 -3.09 9.42 23.19
C VAL A 218 -2.12 9.90 22.10
N LEU A 219 -2.66 10.12 20.91
CA LEU A 219 -1.95 10.75 19.80
C LEU A 219 -1.83 12.24 20.00
N THR A 220 -0.65 12.76 19.70
CA THR A 220 -0.41 14.18 19.50
C THR A 220 -0.41 14.50 18.01
N VAL A 221 -1.40 15.28 17.57
CA VAL A 221 -1.54 15.74 16.19
C VAL A 221 -1.23 17.24 16.14
N SER A 222 -0.15 17.60 15.44
CA SER A 222 0.17 18.99 15.13
C SER A 222 -0.70 19.46 13.97
N THR A 223 -1.45 20.54 14.19
CA THR A 223 -2.33 21.17 13.19
C THR A 223 -1.95 22.64 13.03
N ALA A 224 -2.43 23.29 11.97
CA ALA A 224 -2.24 24.73 11.77
C ALA A 224 -2.86 25.61 12.89
N LYS A 225 -3.84 25.08 13.64
CA LYS A 225 -4.51 25.78 14.76
C LYS A 225 -3.89 25.46 16.13
N GLY A 226 -2.80 24.68 16.17
CA GLY A 226 -2.17 24.20 17.38
C GLY A 226 -2.21 22.68 17.52
N THR A 227 -2.02 22.19 18.74
CA THR A 227 -1.92 20.76 19.02
C THR A 227 -3.27 20.17 19.41
N ARG A 228 -3.60 19.00 18.84
CA ARG A 228 -4.79 18.22 19.17
C ARG A 228 -4.39 16.88 19.77
N TYR A 229 -5.08 16.48 20.84
CA TYR A 229 -4.90 15.19 21.52
C TYR A 229 -6.05 14.25 21.17
N VAL A 230 -5.75 13.00 20.81
CA VAL A 230 -6.77 12.01 20.38
C VAL A 230 -6.48 10.65 21.02
N SER A 231 -7.43 10.12 21.80
CA SER A 231 -7.35 8.76 22.36
C SER A 231 -7.63 7.69 21.28
N LEU A 232 -6.86 6.61 21.29
CA LEU A 232 -6.82 5.57 20.24
C LEU A 232 -7.25 4.17 20.69
N CYS A 233 -7.74 3.39 19.72
CA CYS A 233 -7.69 1.92 19.76
C CYS A 233 -6.70 1.31 18.74
N VAL A 234 -6.64 1.81 17.50
CA VAL A 234 -5.82 1.19 16.43
C VAL A 234 -5.20 2.23 15.49
N PHE A 235 -3.98 1.98 15.02
CA PHE A 235 -3.20 2.90 14.19
C PHE A 235 -2.80 2.28 12.86
N VAL A 236 -3.15 2.92 11.74
CA VAL A 236 -2.85 2.48 10.37
C VAL A 236 -1.99 3.51 9.65
N GLN A 237 -0.84 3.04 9.16
CA GLN A 237 0.09 3.86 8.41
C GLN A 237 0.37 3.27 7.02
N GLN A 238 0.19 4.02 5.92
CA GLN A 238 1.01 3.76 4.72
C GLN A 238 1.05 4.88 3.67
N LEU A 239 2.18 4.98 2.96
CA LEU A 239 2.44 5.91 1.85
C LEU A 239 2.98 5.21 0.59
N ARG A 240 2.39 5.62 -0.55
CA ARG A 240 2.78 5.53 -1.97
C ARG A 240 3.06 4.14 -2.56
N GLN A 241 2.11 3.65 -3.35
CA GLN A 241 2.33 2.66 -4.41
C GLN A 241 2.55 3.34 -5.77
N LEU A 242 3.53 2.85 -6.53
CA LEU A 242 3.59 2.94 -7.99
C LEU A 242 4.37 1.70 -8.46
N PHE A 243 3.66 0.81 -9.17
CA PHE A 243 4.21 -0.36 -9.84
C PHE A 243 4.84 0.06 -11.18
N PHE A 244 5.93 -0.60 -11.55
CA PHE A 244 6.30 -0.81 -12.95
C PHE A 244 7.09 -2.11 -13.05
N VAL A 245 6.63 -3.02 -13.92
CA VAL A 245 7.39 -4.15 -14.46
C VAL A 245 7.90 -3.70 -15.83
N ALA A 246 9.16 -3.99 -16.15
CA ALA A 246 9.61 -4.03 -17.53
C ALA A 246 10.72 -5.08 -17.67
N LEU A 247 10.43 -6.05 -18.55
CA LEU A 247 11.33 -7.08 -19.04
C LEU A 247 12.50 -6.47 -19.83
N THR A 248 13.67 -7.09 -19.73
CA THR A 248 14.85 -6.81 -20.56
C THR A 248 14.84 -7.66 -21.83
N TYR A 249 15.33 -7.08 -22.93
CA TYR A 249 15.94 -7.83 -24.03
C TYR A 249 17.36 -8.25 -23.65
#